data_AF-A0A962T5Y1-F1
#
_entry.id   AF-A0A962T5Y1-F1
#
_cell.length_a   1.000
_cell.length_b   1.000
_cell.length_c   1.000
_cell.angle_alpha   90.00
_cell.angle_beta   90.00
_cell.angle_gamma   90.00
#
_symmetry.space_group_name_H-M   'P 1'
#
loop_
_entity.id
_entity.type
_entity.pdbx_description
1 polymer ?
#
loop_
_entity_poly.entity_id
_entity_poly.type
_entity_poly.pdbx_seq_one_letter_code
_entity_poly.pdbx_strand_id
1 'polypeptide(L)'
;MTMQKEVFGLRFPATVFAVFLLAGCGEDGHDHPEISTGRELFEYHCGECHQETGEGAFLRGIPPVVYTTMTYRQLVAYIRGHGRAEDTRMPAYSSMPKAEAEKIAIYVRRKLKAR
;
A
#
# COMPACT_ATOMS: atom_id res chain seq x y z
N MET A 1 34.57 37.53 -30.81
CA MET A 1 35.05 37.10 -32.14
C MET A 1 35.02 35.58 -32.18
N THR A 2 33.85 34.96 -32.28
CA THR A 2 33.23 34.45 -33.53
C THR A 2 34.16 33.60 -34.37
N MET A 3 33.99 32.28 -34.30
CA MET A 3 34.09 31.43 -35.48
C MET A 3 32.85 30.53 -35.53
N GLN A 4 31.93 30.94 -36.39
CA GLN A 4 30.79 30.17 -36.93
C GLN A 4 31.32 29.11 -37.91
N LYS A 5 30.43 28.16 -38.28
CA LYS A 5 30.48 27.10 -39.34
C LYS A 5 30.52 25.68 -38.73
N GLU A 6 29.59 24.74 -38.88
CA GLU A 6 28.33 24.59 -39.64
C GLU A 6 27.46 23.56 -38.89
N VAL A 7 26.16 23.77 -38.87
CA VAL A 7 25.14 22.74 -38.59
C VAL A 7 24.72 22.20 -39.95
N PHE A 8 24.81 20.90 -40.21
CA PHE A 8 23.79 20.17 -41.00
C PHE A 8 24.09 18.67 -41.07
N GLY A 9 23.10 17.86 -40.73
CA GLY A 9 22.94 16.55 -41.35
C GLY A 9 23.40 15.34 -40.54
N LEU A 10 22.81 15.10 -39.36
CA LEU A 10 22.44 13.72 -39.06
C LEU A 10 21.06 13.69 -38.39
N ARG A 11 20.11 13.27 -39.21
CA ARG A 11 18.69 13.11 -38.95
C ARG A 11 18.51 12.05 -37.86
N PHE A 12 18.58 12.47 -36.60
CA PHE A 12 18.22 11.61 -35.46
C PHE A 12 16.73 11.26 -35.60
N PRO A 13 16.36 10.00 -35.88
CA PRO A 13 14.96 9.64 -35.95
C PRO A 13 14.35 9.87 -34.56
N ALA A 14 13.15 10.42 -34.52
CA ALA A 14 12.38 10.78 -33.32
C ALA A 14 12.02 9.58 -32.41
N THR A 15 12.67 8.43 -32.57
CA THR A 15 12.39 7.15 -31.90
C THR A 15 13.24 6.88 -30.66
N VAL A 16 14.27 7.68 -30.37
CA VAL A 16 15.20 7.38 -29.26
C VAL A 16 14.70 7.91 -27.89
N PHE A 17 13.66 8.75 -27.85
CA PHE A 17 13.17 9.35 -26.59
C PHE A 17 12.13 8.50 -25.82
N ALA A 18 11.73 7.33 -26.33
CA ALA A 18 10.55 6.59 -25.85
C ALA A 18 10.83 5.34 -25.00
N VAL A 19 12.10 5.02 -24.66
CA VAL A 19 12.43 3.72 -24.05
C VAL A 19 12.64 3.77 -22.52
N PHE A 20 12.68 4.95 -21.89
CA PHE A 20 13.02 5.09 -20.46
C PHE A 20 11.82 5.24 -19.48
N LEU A 21 10.60 4.89 -19.88
CA LEU A 21 9.39 5.19 -19.08
C LEU A 21 8.71 3.99 -18.39
N LEU A 22 9.25 2.77 -18.40
CA LEU A 22 8.51 1.58 -17.94
C LEU A 22 9.26 0.61 -17.00
N ALA A 23 10.33 1.03 -16.33
CA ALA A 23 10.98 0.20 -15.30
C ALA A 23 10.65 0.75 -13.91
N GLY A 24 9.48 0.40 -13.36
CA GLY A 24 9.07 0.86 -12.04
C GLY A 24 7.75 0.29 -11.53
N CYS A 25 7.49 -1.00 -11.72
CA CYS A 25 6.55 -1.72 -10.87
C CYS A 25 7.39 -2.48 -9.84
N GLY A 26 7.33 -2.05 -8.59
CA GLY A 26 8.10 -2.66 -7.50
C GLY A 26 7.82 -4.16 -7.42
N GLU A 27 8.90 -4.94 -7.42
CA GLU A 27 8.87 -6.35 -7.04
C GLU A 27 8.51 -6.42 -5.55
N ASP A 28 7.28 -6.88 -5.25
CA ASP A 28 6.82 -7.22 -3.90
C ASP A 28 7.59 -8.48 -3.45
N GLY A 29 8.82 -8.31 -2.97
CA GLY A 29 9.72 -9.36 -2.48
C GLY A 29 9.42 -9.76 -1.03
N HIS A 30 8.26 -10.37 -0.80
CA HIS A 30 7.80 -10.81 0.52
C HIS A 30 7.49 -12.31 0.54
N ASP A 31 7.48 -12.92 1.72
CA ASP A 31 7.34 -14.38 1.96
C ASP A 31 6.00 -14.99 1.47
N HIS A 32 5.15 -14.19 0.82
CA HIS A 32 3.84 -14.59 0.30
C HIS A 32 3.65 -14.03 -1.13
N PRO A 33 4.40 -14.51 -2.14
CA PRO A 33 4.33 -14.00 -3.51
C PRO A 33 2.94 -14.16 -4.15
N GLU A 34 2.10 -15.03 -3.61
CA GLU A 34 0.71 -15.25 -4.04
C GLU A 34 -0.29 -14.24 -3.45
N ILE A 35 0.02 -13.60 -2.31
CA ILE A 35 -0.90 -12.67 -1.64
C ILE A 35 -0.68 -11.26 -2.19
N SER A 36 -1.56 -10.83 -3.09
CA SER A 36 -1.34 -9.58 -3.83
C SER A 36 -2.40 -8.51 -3.59
N THR A 37 -3.60 -8.90 -3.13
CA THR A 37 -4.73 -7.97 -2.98
C THR A 37 -4.91 -7.48 -1.54
N GLY A 38 -5.48 -6.28 -1.38
CA GLY A 38 -5.79 -5.73 -0.06
C GLY A 38 -6.79 -6.55 0.76
N ARG A 39 -7.63 -7.35 0.09
CA ARG A 39 -8.54 -8.29 0.76
C ARG A 39 -7.77 -9.46 1.35
N GLU A 40 -6.96 -10.14 0.54
CA GLU A 40 -6.20 -11.31 0.98
C GLU A 40 -5.20 -10.92 2.09
N LEU A 41 -4.51 -9.78 1.94
CA LEU A 41 -3.65 -9.24 3.00
C LEU A 41 -4.42 -8.97 4.31
N PHE A 42 -5.64 -8.44 4.22
CA PHE A 42 -6.47 -8.22 5.39
C PHE A 42 -6.95 -9.53 6.01
N GLU A 43 -7.43 -10.48 5.22
CA GLU A 43 -7.87 -11.79 5.70
C GLU A 43 -6.72 -12.55 6.38
N TYR A 44 -5.53 -12.55 5.76
CA TYR A 44 -4.34 -13.22 6.26
C TYR A 44 -3.80 -12.61 7.56
N HIS A 45 -3.68 -11.28 7.65
CA HIS A 45 -3.07 -10.62 8.82
C HIS A 45 -4.07 -10.14 9.87
N CYS A 46 -5.29 -9.78 9.47
CA CYS A 46 -6.24 -9.07 10.33
C CYS A 46 -7.52 -9.87 10.60
N GLY A 47 -7.89 -10.79 9.70
CA GLY A 47 -9.18 -11.48 9.69
C GLY A 47 -9.40 -12.37 10.92
N GLU A 48 -8.37 -13.00 11.48
CA GLU A 48 -8.52 -13.85 12.67
C GLU A 48 -9.11 -13.09 13.88
N CYS A 49 -8.71 -11.82 14.02
CA CYS A 49 -9.19 -10.96 15.09
C CYS A 49 -10.38 -10.11 14.66
N HIS A 50 -10.25 -9.40 13.54
CA HIS A 50 -11.23 -8.42 13.07
C HIS A 50 -12.37 -9.01 12.24
N GLN A 51 -12.32 -10.32 11.96
CA GLN A 51 -13.22 -11.06 11.06
C GLN A 51 -13.09 -10.57 9.61
N GLU A 52 -13.47 -11.41 8.64
CA GLU A 52 -13.45 -11.04 7.22
C GLU A 52 -14.37 -9.84 6.93
N THR A 53 -15.46 -9.70 7.68
CA THR A 53 -16.39 -8.58 7.59
C THR A 53 -15.79 -7.28 8.15
N GLY A 54 -14.76 -7.36 8.99
CA GLY A 54 -14.20 -6.21 9.69
C GLY A 54 -15.07 -5.69 10.84
N GLU A 55 -16.09 -6.44 11.27
CA GLU A 55 -16.96 -6.08 12.40
C GLU A 55 -16.30 -6.26 13.76
N GLY A 56 -15.14 -6.93 13.80
CA GLY A 56 -14.45 -7.22 15.05
C GLY A 56 -15.19 -8.26 15.88
N ALA A 57 -14.87 -8.31 17.17
CA ALA A 57 -15.49 -9.23 18.11
C ALA A 57 -15.68 -8.51 19.43
N PHE A 58 -16.86 -7.90 19.60
CA PHE A 58 -17.19 -7.05 20.74
C PHE A 58 -16.93 -7.73 22.09
N LEU A 59 -17.39 -8.97 22.27
CA LEU A 59 -17.21 -9.73 23.50
C LEU A 59 -15.73 -10.08 23.80
N ARG A 60 -14.85 -10.01 22.80
CA ARG A 60 -13.39 -10.19 22.95
C ARG A 60 -12.64 -8.85 23.04
N GLY A 61 -13.35 -7.73 23.01
CA GLY A 61 -12.77 -6.38 23.00
C GLY A 61 -12.03 -6.04 21.70
N ILE A 62 -12.36 -6.70 20.58
CA ILE A 62 -11.76 -6.40 19.27
C ILE A 62 -12.70 -5.44 18.54
N PRO A 63 -12.26 -4.20 18.23
CA PRO A 63 -13.13 -3.19 17.67
C PRO A 63 -13.47 -3.45 16.18
N PRO A 64 -14.63 -2.96 15.71
CA PRO A 64 -14.96 -2.95 14.29
C PRO A 64 -14.05 -1.98 13.52
N VAL A 65 -13.43 -2.46 12.44
CA VAL A 65 -12.68 -1.63 11.49
C VAL A 65 -13.58 -1.04 10.39
N VAL A 66 -14.74 -1.66 10.12
CA VAL A 66 -15.74 -1.17 9.14
C VAL A 66 -16.19 0.27 9.42
N TYR A 67 -16.26 0.65 10.70
CA TYR A 67 -16.72 1.97 11.12
C TYR A 67 -15.58 2.94 11.45
N THR A 68 -14.34 2.61 11.06
CA THR A 68 -13.19 3.46 11.36
C THR A 68 -13.36 4.87 10.79
N THR A 69 -12.98 5.86 11.60
CA THR A 69 -12.89 7.27 11.21
C THR A 69 -11.49 7.67 10.77
N MET A 70 -10.51 6.77 10.91
CA MET A 70 -9.12 7.03 10.56
C MET A 70 -8.97 7.33 9.06
N THR A 71 -8.19 8.36 8.74
CA THR A 71 -7.78 8.65 7.37
C THR A 71 -6.96 7.50 6.79
N TYR A 72 -6.85 7.45 5.46
CA TYR A 72 -5.98 6.48 4.78
C TYR A 72 -4.54 6.51 5.33
N ARG A 73 -3.95 7.71 5.50
CA ARG A 73 -2.60 7.85 6.04
C ARG A 73 -2.48 7.38 7.48
N GLN A 74 -3.49 7.66 8.30
CA GLN A 74 -3.52 7.19 9.69
C GLN A 74 -3.62 5.66 9.77
N LEU A 75 -4.43 5.01 8.92
CA LEU A 75 -4.50 3.55 8.87
C LEU A 75 -3.16 2.93 8.50
N VAL A 76 -2.50 3.42 7.45
CA VAL A 76 -1.17 2.93 7.04
C VAL A 76 -0.16 3.07 8.16
N ALA A 77 -0.12 4.22 8.83
CA ALA A 77 0.78 4.45 9.96
C ALA A 77 0.46 3.53 11.15
N TYR A 78 -0.82 3.35 11.47
CA TYR A 78 -1.27 2.56 12.62
C TYR A 78 -1.03 1.06 12.45
N ILE A 79 -1.27 0.51 11.25
CA ILE A 79 -0.95 -0.88 10.88
C ILE A 79 0.55 -1.12 11.10
N ARG A 80 1.38 -0.17 10.66
CA ARG A 80 2.84 -0.23 10.77
C ARG A 80 3.42 0.11 12.14
N GLY A 81 2.57 0.27 13.16
CA GLY A 81 3.03 0.40 14.56
C GLY A 81 2.98 1.80 15.14
N HIS A 82 2.56 2.83 14.40
CA HIS A 82 2.62 4.22 14.88
C HIS A 82 1.33 4.67 15.58
N GLY A 83 1.47 5.48 16.64
CA GLY A 83 0.32 6.09 17.34
C GLY A 83 -0.57 5.10 18.09
N ARG A 84 0.03 4.02 18.61
CA ARG A 84 -0.66 2.93 19.32
C ARG A 84 -0.55 3.15 20.83
N ALA A 85 -1.58 2.73 21.57
CA ALA A 85 -1.48 2.62 23.02
C ALA A 85 -0.49 1.51 23.39
N GLU A 86 0.28 1.67 24.47
CA GLU A 86 1.33 0.72 24.86
C GLU A 86 0.76 -0.66 25.29
N ASP A 87 -0.48 -0.69 25.77
CA ASP A 87 -1.17 -1.87 26.29
C ASP A 87 -2.08 -2.56 25.26
N THR A 88 -2.01 -2.18 23.98
CA THR A 88 -2.84 -2.81 22.95
C THR A 88 -2.43 -4.25 22.69
N ARG A 89 -3.43 -5.14 22.63
CA ARG A 89 -3.22 -6.55 22.23
C ARG A 89 -3.10 -6.73 20.71
N MET A 90 -3.46 -5.73 19.93
CA MET A 90 -3.32 -5.81 18.48
C MET A 90 -1.81 -5.75 18.14
N PRO A 91 -1.27 -6.68 17.35
CA PRO A 91 0.14 -6.67 16.98
C PRO A 91 0.48 -5.46 16.11
N ALA A 92 1.73 -5.02 16.18
CA ALA A 92 2.28 -4.02 15.26
C ALA A 92 2.96 -4.73 14.09
N TYR A 93 2.67 -4.30 12.86
CA TYR A 93 3.29 -4.82 11.65
C TYR A 93 4.42 -3.90 11.18
N SER A 94 5.42 -3.66 12.04
CA SER A 94 6.50 -2.69 11.79
C SER A 94 7.37 -3.04 10.58
N SER A 95 7.54 -4.34 10.31
CA SER A 95 8.23 -4.88 9.13
C SER A 95 7.35 -4.92 7.88
N MET A 96 6.04 -4.65 7.97
CA MET A 96 5.16 -4.70 6.82
C MET A 96 5.55 -3.61 5.80
N PRO A 97 5.69 -3.98 4.52
CA PRO A 97 5.94 -3.05 3.43
C PRO A 97 4.89 -1.96 3.37
N LYS A 98 5.29 -0.77 2.95
CA LYS A 98 4.36 0.35 2.83
C LYS A 98 3.24 0.00 1.85
N ALA A 99 3.60 -0.57 0.69
CA ALA A 99 2.67 -0.92 -0.36
C ALA A 99 1.57 -1.89 0.12
N GLU A 100 1.92 -2.90 0.92
CA GLU A 100 0.94 -3.83 1.48
C GLU A 100 0.01 -3.16 2.49
N ALA A 101 0.57 -2.38 3.43
CA ALA A 101 -0.24 -1.61 4.38
C ALA A 101 -1.20 -0.64 3.67
N GLU A 102 -0.77 -0.06 2.55
CA GLU A 102 -1.58 0.78 1.67
C GLU A 102 -2.72 -0.02 1.01
N LYS A 103 -2.45 -1.21 0.47
CA LYS A 103 -3.48 -2.11 -0.08
C LYS A 103 -4.54 -2.47 0.98
N ILE A 104 -4.13 -2.80 2.20
CA ILE A 104 -5.05 -3.07 3.34
C ILE A 104 -5.87 -1.81 3.67
N ALA A 105 -5.24 -0.65 3.82
CA ALA A 105 -5.93 0.59 4.16
C ALA A 105 -6.97 1.00 3.09
N ILE A 106 -6.67 0.75 1.80
CA ILE A 106 -7.62 0.94 0.71
C ILE A 106 -8.82 0.00 0.87
N TYR A 107 -8.57 -1.29 1.13
CA TYR A 107 -9.61 -2.29 1.31
C TYR A 107 -10.56 -1.92 2.46
N VAL A 108 -10.02 -1.59 3.63
CA VAL A 108 -10.79 -1.16 4.81
C VAL A 108 -11.67 0.06 4.48
N ARG A 109 -11.10 1.10 3.87
CA ARG A 109 -11.84 2.36 3.63
C ARG A 109 -12.84 2.30 2.49
N ARG A 110 -12.58 1.52 1.44
CA ARG A 110 -13.39 1.55 0.21
C ARG A 110 -14.33 0.37 0.07
N LYS A 111 -13.98 -0.80 0.64
CA LYS A 111 -14.73 -2.03 0.42
C LYS A 111 -15.47 -2.47 1.68
N LEU A 112 -14.82 -2.45 2.85
CA LEU A 112 -15.47 -2.81 4.11
C LEU A 112 -16.49 -1.75 4.55
N LYS A 113 -16.12 -0.46 4.50
CA LYS A 113 -17.02 0.64 4.87
C LYS A 113 -18.23 0.84 3.94
N ALA A 114 -18.18 0.29 2.72
CA ALA A 114 -19.23 0.47 1.72
C ALA A 114 -20.31 -0.64 1.77
N ARG A 115 -20.20 -1.60 2.69
CA ARG A 115 -21.17 -2.68 2.89
C ARG A 115 -22.22 -2.30 3.92
#